data_AF-A0AB37I1C6-F1
#
_entry.id   AF-A0AB37I1C6-F1
#
_cell.length_a   1.000
_cell.length_b   1.000
_cell.length_c   1.000
_cell.angle_alpha   90.00
_cell.angle_beta   90.00
_cell.angle_gamma   90.00
#
_symmetry.space_group_name_H-M   'P 1'
#
loop_
_entity.id
_entity.type
_entity.pdbx_description
1 polymer ?
#
loop_
_entity_poly.entity_id
_entity_poly.type
_entity_poly.pdbx_seq_one_letter_code
_entity_poly.pdbx_strand_id
1 'polypeptide(L)'
;MTHPPSRAILTAAAIVTLLNACTPTPTEPASPTPEETSMSTQQEGAPYPSDLDHLDDILALGKTALPEGATNITITPATKFAESYPGGWGYVIAYHADPQPIRNHIDTYTSHSGDNIEDYPDTRPPFDVEDIDVANIQHPWITGFGKVQIVIERPLGRCWLLIRGAPC
;
A
#
# COMPACT_ATOMS: atom_id res chain seq x y z
N MET A 1 19.19 -26.42 -55.07
CA MET A 1 18.09 -25.72 -54.38
C MET A 1 17.80 -26.45 -53.09
N THR A 2 17.98 -25.73 -51.98
CA THR A 2 17.17 -25.76 -50.75
C THR A 2 16.94 -27.08 -49.98
N HIS A 3 17.62 -27.16 -48.83
CA HIS A 3 17.36 -27.84 -47.54
C HIS A 3 15.93 -27.60 -46.97
N PRO A 4 15.54 -28.12 -45.76
CA PRO A 4 15.49 -29.49 -45.17
C PRO A 4 14.11 -29.63 -44.41
N PRO A 5 13.95 -30.01 -43.11
CA PRO A 5 14.41 -31.12 -42.23
C PRO A 5 13.24 -31.82 -41.47
N SER A 6 13.52 -32.80 -40.58
CA SER A 6 12.93 -32.90 -39.22
C SER A 6 13.57 -34.08 -38.46
N ARG A 7 14.56 -33.83 -37.60
CA ARG A 7 14.52 -33.51 -36.16
C ARG A 7 14.28 -34.73 -35.25
N ALA A 8 15.38 -35.08 -34.57
CA ALA A 8 15.59 -36.20 -33.68
C ALA A 8 15.00 -35.99 -32.28
N ILE A 9 14.68 -37.12 -31.64
CA ILE A 9 14.30 -37.25 -30.23
C ILE A 9 15.59 -37.41 -29.42
N LEU A 10 15.82 -36.53 -28.45
CA LEU A 10 16.90 -36.63 -27.47
C LEU A 10 16.35 -37.23 -26.19
N THR A 11 16.95 -38.33 -25.72
CA THR A 11 16.68 -38.88 -24.39
C THR A 11 17.97 -39.31 -23.74
N ALA A 12 18.16 -38.79 -22.52
CA ALA A 12 18.97 -39.26 -21.41
C ALA A 12 20.47 -39.56 -21.64
N ALA A 13 21.32 -38.78 -20.98
CA ALA A 13 22.64 -39.24 -20.56
C ALA A 13 22.76 -39.06 -19.04
N ALA A 14 23.01 -40.17 -18.37
CA ALA A 14 23.20 -40.29 -16.93
C ALA A 14 24.65 -39.94 -16.52
N ILE A 15 24.74 -39.11 -15.49
CA ILE A 15 25.57 -39.22 -14.27
C ILE A 15 27.06 -39.60 -14.46
N VAL A 16 27.88 -38.54 -14.50
CA VAL A 16 29.07 -38.21 -13.69
C VAL A 16 29.78 -39.35 -12.93
N THR A 17 31.11 -39.41 -13.06
CA THR A 17 32.07 -39.30 -11.93
C THR A 17 33.52 -39.41 -12.40
N LEU A 18 34.27 -38.31 -12.26
CA LEU A 18 35.72 -38.35 -12.10
C LEU A 18 36.11 -37.47 -10.91
N LEU A 19 37.14 -37.93 -10.22
CA LEU A 19 37.35 -37.86 -8.78
C LEU A 19 38.65 -37.08 -8.54
N ASN A 20 38.59 -35.81 -8.13
CA ASN A 20 39.81 -35.04 -7.87
C ASN A 20 39.61 -34.07 -6.71
N ALA A 21 40.50 -34.22 -5.74
CA ALA A 21 40.55 -33.55 -4.45
C ALA A 21 40.77 -32.03 -4.54
N CYS A 22 39.99 -31.29 -3.77
CA CYS A 22 40.40 -30.16 -2.90
C CYS A 22 39.10 -29.48 -2.46
N THR A 23 38.85 -29.44 -1.15
CA THR A 23 37.75 -28.68 -0.56
C THR A 23 38.06 -27.18 -0.60
N PRO A 24 37.20 -26.38 -1.24
CA PRO A 24 36.78 -25.12 -0.68
C PRO A 24 35.31 -25.26 -0.26
N THR A 25 35.03 -24.88 0.99
CA THR A 25 33.68 -24.64 1.49
C THR A 25 32.89 -23.79 0.48
N PRO A 26 31.71 -24.23 0.02
CA PRO A 26 30.81 -23.34 -0.70
C PRO A 26 30.31 -22.29 0.31
N THR A 27 30.83 -21.08 0.21
CA THR A 27 30.16 -19.91 0.76
C THR A 27 28.81 -19.83 0.08
N GLU A 28 27.76 -20.16 0.83
CA GLU A 28 26.38 -19.89 0.48
C GLU A 28 26.27 -18.45 -0.01
N PRO A 29 25.69 -18.18 -1.19
CA PRO A 29 25.32 -16.83 -1.55
C PRO A 29 24.29 -16.39 -0.52
N ALA A 30 24.71 -15.54 0.42
CA ALA A 30 23.78 -14.79 1.24
C ALA A 30 22.84 -14.07 0.27
N SER A 31 21.60 -14.55 0.16
CA SER A 31 20.52 -13.74 -0.37
C SER A 31 20.60 -12.39 0.33
N PRO A 32 20.58 -11.26 -0.37
CA PRO A 32 20.35 -10.00 0.30
C PRO A 32 18.98 -10.14 0.97
N THR A 33 18.96 -10.26 2.30
CA THR A 33 17.80 -9.87 3.09
C THR A 33 17.46 -8.47 2.61
N PRO A 34 16.26 -8.20 2.07
CA PRO A 34 15.83 -6.83 1.89
C PRO A 34 15.82 -6.27 3.31
N GLU A 35 16.81 -5.44 3.64
CA GLU A 35 16.61 -4.49 4.72
C GLU A 35 15.39 -3.69 4.29
N GLU A 36 14.29 -3.82 5.03
CA GLU A 36 13.23 -2.81 5.03
C GLU A 36 13.79 -1.55 5.69
N THR A 37 14.78 -0.96 5.04
CA THR A 37 14.96 0.48 5.09
C THR A 37 13.71 1.01 4.41
N SER A 38 12.81 1.64 5.17
CA SER A 38 11.75 2.49 4.63
C SER A 38 12.42 3.56 3.77
N MET A 39 12.72 3.22 2.52
CA MET A 39 13.27 4.13 1.54
C MET A 39 12.15 5.11 1.25
N SER A 40 12.26 6.31 1.83
CA SER A 40 11.42 7.44 1.50
C SER A 40 11.35 7.54 -0.03
N THR A 41 10.20 7.16 -0.58
CA THR A 41 9.99 7.09 -2.02
C THR A 41 9.06 8.23 -2.38
N GLN A 42 9.60 9.23 -3.07
CA GLN A 42 8.79 10.28 -3.67
C GLN A 42 8.22 9.76 -4.98
N GLN A 43 6.89 9.71 -5.05
CA GLN A 43 6.19 9.40 -6.29
C GLN A 43 6.29 10.59 -7.26
N GLU A 44 6.44 10.31 -8.55
CA GLU A 44 6.48 11.35 -9.58
C GLU A 44 5.26 12.28 -9.46
N GLY A 45 5.51 13.59 -9.47
CA GLY A 45 4.48 14.62 -9.33
C GLY A 45 3.94 14.84 -7.91
N ALA A 46 4.25 13.97 -6.94
CA ALA A 46 3.82 14.15 -5.55
C ALA A 46 4.62 15.27 -4.86
N PRO A 47 3.97 16.19 -4.10
CA PRO A 47 4.65 17.33 -3.49
C PRO A 47 5.74 16.97 -2.48
N TYR A 48 5.61 15.82 -1.81
CA TYR A 48 6.49 15.37 -0.74
C TYR A 48 6.82 13.88 -0.90
N PRO A 49 7.93 13.41 -0.33
CA PRO A 49 8.18 11.99 -0.20
C PRO A 49 7.17 11.32 0.75
N SER A 50 6.91 10.02 0.54
CA SER A 50 6.00 9.24 1.40
C SER A 50 6.72 8.75 2.67
N ASP A 51 6.96 9.65 3.63
CA ASP A 51 7.62 9.33 4.90
C ASP A 51 7.05 10.12 6.08
N LEU A 52 7.40 9.69 7.30
CA LEU A 52 6.87 10.27 8.53
C LEU A 52 7.39 11.68 8.81
N ASP A 53 8.55 12.06 8.27
CA ASP A 53 9.10 13.41 8.45
C ASP A 53 8.23 14.46 7.74
N HIS A 54 7.48 14.04 6.71
CA HIS A 54 6.57 14.88 5.94
C HIS A 54 5.09 14.62 6.25
N LEU A 55 4.76 13.88 7.31
CA LEU A 55 3.37 13.52 7.63
C LEU A 55 2.46 14.75 7.74
N ASP A 56 2.87 15.78 8.48
CA ASP A 56 2.06 16.98 8.69
C ASP A 56 1.85 17.76 7.37
N ASP A 57 2.88 17.84 6.54
CA ASP A 57 2.80 18.47 5.22
C ASP A 57 1.84 17.70 4.29
N ILE A 58 1.87 16.37 4.33
CA ILE A 58 0.96 15.50 3.58
C ILE A 58 -0.49 15.68 4.07
N LEU A 59 -0.72 15.68 5.39
CA LEU A 59 -2.05 15.89 5.98
C LEU A 59 -2.62 17.27 5.62
N ALA A 60 -1.75 18.29 5.55
CA ALA A 60 -2.13 19.64 5.13
C ALA A 60 -2.64 19.70 3.69
N LEU A 61 -2.15 18.83 2.77
CA LEU A 61 -2.68 18.71 1.40
C LEU A 61 -4.16 18.29 1.40
N GLY A 62 -4.54 17.42 2.34
CA GLY A 62 -5.91 16.96 2.57
C GLY A 62 -6.75 17.88 3.47
N LYS A 63 -6.15 18.92 4.05
CA LYS A 63 -6.74 19.78 5.10
C LYS A 63 -7.33 18.96 6.25
N THR A 64 -6.58 17.96 6.69
CA THR A 64 -6.98 17.04 7.76
C THR A 64 -5.87 16.87 8.80
N ALA A 65 -6.14 16.05 9.81
CA ALA A 65 -5.19 15.58 10.81
C ALA A 65 -5.43 14.08 11.04
N LEU A 66 -4.53 13.41 11.76
CA LEU A 66 -4.84 12.09 12.31
C LEU A 66 -5.65 12.23 13.61
N PRO A 67 -6.44 11.20 13.99
CA PRO A 67 -7.07 11.15 15.30
C PRO A 67 -6.05 11.29 16.44
N GLU A 68 -6.47 11.87 17.56
CA GLU A 68 -5.64 11.97 18.76
C GLU A 68 -5.15 10.58 19.20
N GLY A 69 -3.85 10.47 19.50
CA GLY A 69 -3.24 9.21 19.92
C GLY A 69 -3.03 8.20 18.79
N ALA A 70 -3.08 8.62 17.52
CA ALA A 70 -2.78 7.73 16.39
C ALA A 70 -1.38 7.09 16.52
N THR A 71 -1.32 5.78 16.28
CA THR A 71 -0.12 4.93 16.39
C THR A 71 0.04 4.06 15.15
N ASN A 72 1.19 3.38 15.05
CA ASN A 72 1.48 2.44 13.94
C ASN A 72 1.26 3.09 12.56
N ILE A 73 1.70 4.34 12.43
CA ILE A 73 1.50 5.13 11.22
C ILE A 73 2.47 4.65 10.15
N THR A 74 1.93 4.32 8.98
CA THR A 74 2.71 4.03 7.78
C THR A 74 2.20 4.87 6.62
N ILE A 75 3.11 5.38 5.80
CA ILE A 75 2.78 6.19 4.64
C ILE A 75 3.35 5.50 3.42
N THR A 76 2.49 5.23 2.44
CA THR A 76 2.88 4.65 1.16
C THR A 76 2.35 5.48 0.02
N PRO A 77 3.06 5.56 -1.11
CA PRO A 77 2.55 6.22 -2.30
C PRO A 77 1.30 5.50 -2.85
N ALA A 78 0.34 6.26 -3.36
CA ALA A 78 -0.86 5.73 -4.03
C ALA A 78 -0.57 5.49 -5.52
N THR A 79 0.21 4.44 -5.79
CA THR A 79 0.76 4.18 -7.13
C THR A 79 -0.30 3.71 -8.12
N LYS A 80 -1.31 2.95 -7.68
CA LYS A 80 -2.38 2.47 -8.57
C LYS A 80 -3.24 3.63 -9.06
N PHE A 81 -3.56 4.58 -8.18
CA PHE A 81 -4.22 5.81 -8.61
C PHE A 81 -3.36 6.61 -9.60
N ALA A 82 -2.06 6.73 -9.38
CA ALA A 82 -1.17 7.46 -10.28
C ALA A 82 -1.01 6.76 -11.65
N GLU A 83 -1.07 5.43 -11.67
CA GLU A 83 -1.08 4.64 -12.91
C GLU A 83 -2.38 4.81 -13.69
N SER A 84 -3.52 4.89 -12.99
CA SER A 84 -4.84 5.03 -13.61
C SER A 84 -5.18 6.47 -14.02
N TYR A 85 -4.54 7.47 -13.40
CA TYR A 85 -4.78 8.88 -13.63
C TYR A 85 -3.50 9.61 -14.06
N PRO A 86 -3.32 9.99 -15.35
CA PRO A 86 -2.11 10.67 -15.82
C PRO A 86 -1.79 11.95 -15.05
N GLY A 87 -0.59 12.01 -14.47
CA GLY A 87 -0.13 13.10 -13.60
C GLY A 87 -0.74 13.07 -12.19
N GLY A 88 -1.62 12.11 -11.91
CA GLY A 88 -2.18 11.87 -10.60
C GLY A 88 -1.11 11.46 -9.60
N TRP A 89 -1.31 11.85 -8.35
CA TRP A 89 -0.51 11.43 -7.24
C TRP A 89 -1.37 11.19 -5.99
N GLY A 90 -0.83 10.46 -5.03
CA GLY A 90 -1.51 10.31 -3.75
C GLY A 90 -0.68 9.61 -2.69
N TYR A 91 -1.23 9.59 -1.49
CA TYR A 91 -0.65 8.95 -0.30
C TYR A 91 -1.72 8.12 0.38
N VAL A 92 -1.35 6.91 0.79
CA VAL A 92 -2.11 6.09 1.72
C VAL A 92 -1.43 6.17 3.08
N ILE A 93 -2.13 6.70 4.07
CA ILE A 93 -1.69 6.77 5.46
C ILE A 93 -2.49 5.75 6.25
N ALA A 94 -1.90 4.61 6.58
CA ALA A 94 -2.51 3.63 7.47
C ALA A 94 -2.10 3.92 8.91
N TYR A 95 -3.01 3.75 9.86
CA TYR A 95 -2.76 4.01 11.27
C TYR A 95 -3.74 3.23 12.16
N HIS A 96 -3.41 3.20 13.45
CA HIS A 96 -4.32 2.76 14.50
C HIS A 96 -4.70 3.92 15.41
N ALA A 97 -5.92 3.90 15.96
CA ALA A 97 -6.36 4.86 16.96
C ALA A 97 -7.46 4.24 17.82
N ASP A 98 -7.66 4.80 19.02
CA ASP A 98 -8.76 4.38 19.88
C ASP A 98 -10.13 4.71 19.25
N PRO A 99 -11.20 3.96 19.58
CA PRO A 99 -12.52 4.17 19.00
C PRO A 99 -13.03 5.61 19.12
N GLN A 100 -12.93 6.24 20.30
CA GLN A 100 -13.48 7.59 20.50
C GLN A 100 -12.74 8.67 19.68
N PRO A 101 -11.39 8.69 19.61
CA PRO A 101 -10.67 9.55 18.67
C PRO A 101 -11.09 9.36 17.20
N ILE A 102 -11.36 8.14 16.75
CA ILE A 102 -11.85 7.89 15.38
C ILE A 102 -13.22 8.54 15.16
N ARG A 103 -14.15 8.39 16.11
CA ARG A 103 -15.47 9.04 16.05
C ARG A 103 -15.36 10.56 15.96
N ASN A 104 -14.55 11.14 16.85
CA ASN A 104 -14.33 12.58 16.89
C ASN A 104 -13.74 13.10 15.56
N HIS A 105 -12.84 12.35 14.94
CA HIS A 105 -12.26 12.69 13.64
C HIS A 105 -13.33 12.70 12.54
N ILE A 106 -14.21 11.69 12.52
CA ILE A 106 -15.33 11.61 11.58
C ILE A 106 -16.30 12.78 11.75
N ASP A 107 -16.67 13.12 12.98
CA ASP A 107 -17.53 14.27 13.28
C ASP A 107 -16.89 15.61 12.87
N THR A 108 -15.56 15.71 12.97
CA THR A 108 -14.83 16.94 12.67
C THR A 108 -14.69 17.19 11.17
N TYR A 109 -14.36 16.15 10.39
CA TYR A 109 -13.95 16.31 8.99
C TYR A 109 -15.01 15.89 7.97
N THR A 110 -16.03 15.14 8.39
CA THR A 110 -17.05 14.61 7.48
C THR A 110 -18.44 15.09 7.87
N SER A 111 -19.42 14.89 6.97
CA SER A 111 -20.83 15.14 7.27
C SER A 111 -21.51 13.97 8.00
N HIS A 112 -20.77 12.93 8.39
CA HIS A 112 -21.29 11.76 9.09
C HIS A 112 -21.13 11.91 10.59
N SER A 113 -22.02 11.27 11.35
CA SER A 113 -21.89 11.19 12.79
C SER A 113 -20.96 10.05 13.18
N GLY A 114 -19.97 10.36 14.02
CA GLY A 114 -19.03 9.40 14.58
C GLY A 114 -19.71 8.36 15.48
N ASP A 115 -20.79 8.71 16.17
CA ASP A 115 -21.47 7.83 17.13
C ASP A 115 -22.11 6.58 16.50
N ASN A 116 -22.40 6.61 15.20
CA ASN A 116 -23.12 5.52 14.50
C ASN A 116 -22.24 4.75 13.51
N ILE A 117 -20.91 4.89 13.58
CA ILE A 117 -20.00 4.27 12.61
C ILE A 117 -20.18 2.74 12.53
N GLU A 118 -20.36 2.08 13.67
CA GLU A 118 -20.53 0.64 13.77
C GLU A 118 -21.84 0.13 13.18
N ASP A 119 -22.86 0.98 13.12
CA ASP A 119 -24.19 0.62 12.64
C ASP A 119 -24.34 0.79 11.13
N TYR A 120 -23.40 1.45 10.46
CA TYR A 120 -23.45 1.59 9.01
C TYR A 120 -23.30 0.23 8.30
N PRO A 121 -23.93 0.04 7.12
CA PRO A 121 -23.66 -1.13 6.31
C PRO A 121 -22.21 -1.12 5.80
N ASP A 122 -21.65 -2.30 5.56
CA ASP A 122 -20.37 -2.44 4.87
C ASP A 122 -20.43 -1.75 3.49
N THR A 123 -19.39 -0.99 3.15
CA THR A 123 -19.24 -0.46 1.81
C THR A 123 -19.04 -1.61 0.83
N ARG A 124 -19.81 -1.61 -0.26
CA ARG A 124 -19.73 -2.62 -1.33
C ARG A 124 -18.96 -2.08 -2.53
N PRO A 125 -18.28 -2.95 -3.30
CA PRO A 125 -17.58 -2.54 -4.51
C PRO A 125 -18.56 -1.96 -5.56
N PRO A 126 -18.09 -1.13 -6.50
CA PRO A 126 -16.68 -0.74 -6.72
C PRO A 126 -16.16 0.26 -5.70
N PHE A 127 -14.87 0.16 -5.36
CA PHE A 127 -14.20 1.05 -4.42
C PHE A 127 -13.31 2.05 -5.18
N ASP A 128 -13.41 3.32 -4.85
CA ASP A 128 -12.53 4.38 -5.37
C ASP A 128 -11.30 4.56 -4.46
N VAL A 129 -10.74 3.44 -3.97
CA VAL A 129 -9.57 3.38 -3.06
C VAL A 129 -8.64 2.23 -3.48
N GLU A 130 -8.24 2.22 -4.75
CA GLU A 130 -7.51 1.12 -5.42
C GLU A 130 -6.23 0.69 -4.70
N ASP A 131 -5.54 1.66 -4.07
CA ASP A 131 -4.31 1.49 -3.31
C ASP A 131 -4.51 0.83 -1.93
N ILE A 132 -5.75 0.65 -1.48
CA ILE A 132 -6.11 0.01 -0.21
C ILE A 132 -6.74 -1.35 -0.51
N ASP A 133 -6.19 -2.40 0.11
CA ASP A 133 -6.73 -3.76 -0.03
C ASP A 133 -7.96 -3.97 0.86
N VAL A 134 -9.10 -3.43 0.41
CA VAL A 134 -10.39 -3.48 1.13
C VAL A 134 -10.89 -4.91 1.35
N ALA A 135 -10.48 -5.87 0.52
CA ALA A 135 -10.87 -7.26 0.68
C ALA A 135 -10.34 -7.90 1.98
N ASN A 136 -9.26 -7.34 2.52
CA ASN A 136 -8.63 -7.78 3.78
C ASN A 136 -9.01 -6.91 4.98
N ILE A 137 -10.03 -6.06 4.85
CA ILE A 137 -10.56 -5.21 5.91
C ILE A 137 -11.87 -5.80 6.42
N GLN A 138 -11.98 -5.99 7.74
CA GLN A 138 -13.22 -6.45 8.36
C GLN A 138 -14.28 -5.34 8.39
N HIS A 139 -15.48 -5.66 7.90
CA HIS A 139 -16.61 -4.74 7.89
C HIS A 139 -16.25 -3.31 7.42
N PRO A 140 -15.69 -3.16 6.20
CA PRO A 140 -15.13 -1.89 5.78
C PRO A 140 -16.22 -0.83 5.66
N TRP A 141 -15.96 0.35 6.21
CA TRP A 141 -16.75 1.53 5.96
C TRP A 141 -15.89 2.62 5.32
N ILE A 142 -16.32 3.10 4.16
CA ILE A 142 -15.59 4.08 3.36
C ILE A 142 -16.41 5.36 3.28
N THR A 143 -15.75 6.47 3.60
CA THR A 143 -16.30 7.83 3.51
C THR A 143 -15.24 8.78 2.97
N GLY A 144 -15.56 10.06 2.82
CA GLY A 144 -14.59 11.03 2.33
C GLY A 144 -15.05 12.48 2.42
N PHE A 145 -14.11 13.38 2.22
CA PHE A 145 -14.29 14.83 2.24
C PHE A 145 -13.18 15.48 1.42
N GLY A 146 -13.50 16.49 0.61
CA GLY A 146 -12.51 17.20 -0.21
C GLY A 146 -11.69 16.24 -1.08
N LYS A 147 -10.38 16.17 -0.82
CA LYS A 147 -9.41 15.30 -1.53
C LYS A 147 -9.12 13.98 -0.79
N VAL A 148 -9.78 13.75 0.33
CA VAL A 148 -9.50 12.66 1.27
C VAL A 148 -10.61 11.63 1.21
N GLN A 149 -10.23 10.37 1.12
CA GLN A 149 -11.07 9.24 1.48
C GLN A 149 -10.56 8.59 2.76
N ILE A 150 -11.49 8.14 3.58
CA ILE A 150 -11.22 7.44 4.83
C ILE A 150 -11.77 6.03 4.67
N VAL A 151 -10.94 5.03 4.95
CA VAL A 151 -11.38 3.64 5.11
C VAL A 151 -11.24 3.29 6.58
N ILE A 152 -12.31 2.75 7.16
CA ILE A 152 -12.37 2.35 8.57
C ILE A 152 -12.67 0.86 8.64
N GLU A 153 -11.84 0.14 9.39
CA GLU A 153 -12.12 -1.23 9.80
C GLU A 153 -13.04 -1.27 11.01
N ARG A 154 -13.96 -2.23 11.07
CA ARG A 154 -14.83 -2.44 12.22
C ARG A 154 -14.70 -3.86 12.79
N PRO A 155 -14.59 -4.03 14.12
CA PRO A 155 -14.65 -3.00 15.17
C PRO A 155 -13.51 -1.97 15.09
N LEU A 156 -13.78 -0.75 15.57
CA LEU A 156 -12.87 0.39 15.38
C LEU A 156 -11.49 0.14 15.96
N GLY A 157 -10.46 0.48 15.19
CA GLY A 157 -9.08 0.42 15.65
C GLY A 157 -8.06 0.69 14.54
N ARG A 158 -8.30 0.19 13.33
CA ARG A 158 -7.42 0.35 12.17
C ARG A 158 -8.10 1.17 11.07
N CYS A 159 -7.39 2.15 10.55
CA CYS A 159 -7.91 3.12 9.60
C CYS A 159 -6.89 3.45 8.51
N TRP A 160 -7.38 3.98 7.39
CA TRP A 160 -6.57 4.48 6.29
C TRP A 160 -7.10 5.83 5.82
N LEU A 161 -6.20 6.79 5.58
CA LEU A 161 -6.50 8.00 4.80
C LEU A 161 -5.87 7.86 3.42
N LEU A 162 -6.66 8.05 2.37
CA LEU A 162 -6.19 8.22 1.00
C LEU A 162 -6.31 9.70 0.62
N ILE A 163 -5.18 10.37 0.40
CA ILE A 163 -5.12 11.76 -0.05
C ILE A 163 -4.63 11.78 -1.49
N ARG A 164 -5.42 12.34 -2.41
CA ARG A 164 -5.11 12.37 -3.84
C ARG A 164 -5.01 13.79 -4.41
N GLY A 165 -4.22 13.94 -5.47
CA GLY A 165 -4.18 15.17 -6.26
C GLY A 165 -3.77 14.89 -7.70
N ALA A 166 -3.97 15.89 -8.56
CA ALA A 166 -3.56 15.86 -9.94
C ALA A 166 -3.38 17.30 -10.45
N PRO A 167 -2.62 17.52 -11.53
CA PRO A 167 -2.58 18.78 -12.26
C PRO A 167 -3.99 19.18 -12.70
N CYS A 168 -4.29 20.48 -12.56
CA CYS A 168 -5.54 21.09 -13.00
C CYS A 168 -5.60 21.21 -14.52
#